data_AF-A0A1Y1CGZ3-F1
#
_entry.id   AF-A0A1Y1CGZ3-F1
#
_cell.length_a   1.000
_cell.length_b   1.000
_cell.length_c   1.000
_cell.angle_alpha   90.00
_cell.angle_beta   90.00
_cell.angle_gamma   90.00
#
_symmetry.space_group_name_H-M   'P 1'
#
loop_
_entity.id
_entity.type
_entity.pdbx_description
1 polymer ?
#
loop_
_entity_poly.entity_id
_entity_poly.type
_entity_poly.pdbx_seq_one_letter_code
_entity_poly.pdbx_strand_id
1 'polypeptide(L)'
;MNNDNFITALFEEIKSQISVIAKELEKDDTPRTQAELSAKKEEKSKTITTEELLSLIQKAIIYSTKKEFQQAIPLIQNSKKELLEGINDLHIDLKNLKCYPNKNKKNTEINNFKLWKIGSIIVFMLLLFCVIVLKVENYRLSDSDLKFRYIHSNRGVNSTDLQNIETIFHISRNKELIKSMRKDVEEYELKAKEELVSKETSRNPEQ
;
A
#
# COMPACT_ATOMS: atom_id res chain seq x y z
N MET A 1 60.39 -29.18 -57.48
CA MET A 1 61.09 -29.47 -56.20
C MET A 1 60.10 -30.21 -55.33
N ASN A 2 60.48 -31.43 -54.93
CA ASN A 2 59.56 -32.51 -54.58
C ASN A 2 58.89 -32.32 -53.22
N ASN A 3 57.56 -32.25 -53.21
CA ASN A 3 56.74 -32.27 -51.98
C ASN A 3 56.99 -33.54 -51.13
N ASP A 4 57.43 -34.62 -51.77
CA ASP A 4 57.70 -35.90 -51.11
C ASP A 4 58.90 -35.82 -50.14
N ASN A 5 59.92 -35.00 -50.45
CA ASN A 5 61.04 -34.77 -49.54
C ASN A 5 60.62 -33.97 -48.30
N PHE A 6 59.70 -33.02 -48.46
CA PHE A 6 59.19 -32.23 -47.35
C PHE A 6 58.33 -33.07 -46.40
N ILE A 7 57.45 -33.93 -46.96
CA ILE A 7 56.64 -34.86 -46.17
C ILE A 7 57.53 -35.86 -45.42
N THR A 8 58.58 -36.38 -46.08
CA THR A 8 59.51 -37.33 -45.46
C THR A 8 60.33 -36.67 -44.34
N ALA A 9 60.76 -35.41 -44.54
CA ALA A 9 61.47 -34.64 -43.52
C ALA A 9 60.58 -34.35 -42.30
N LEU A 10 59.32 -33.96 -42.53
CA LEU A 10 58.35 -33.75 -41.44
C LEU A 10 58.09 -35.05 -40.67
N PHE A 11 58.02 -36.20 -41.35
CA PHE A 11 57.77 -37.46 -40.69
C PHE A 11 58.94 -37.91 -39.81
N GLU A 12 60.19 -37.70 -40.25
CA GLU A 12 61.37 -37.96 -39.42
C GLU A 12 61.46 -37.00 -38.22
N GLU A 13 61.12 -35.72 -38.39
CA GLU A 13 61.07 -34.74 -37.29
C GLU A 13 60.05 -35.16 -36.22
N ILE A 14 58.84 -35.55 -36.63
CA ILE A 14 57.78 -36.02 -35.73
C ILE A 14 58.23 -37.28 -34.98
N LYS A 15 58.86 -38.22 -35.69
CA LYS A 15 59.37 -39.47 -35.09
C LYS A 15 60.47 -39.20 -34.06
N SER A 16 61.36 -38.24 -34.32
CA SER A 16 62.39 -37.79 -33.39
C SER A 16 61.77 -37.22 -32.11
N GLN A 17 60.81 -36.30 -32.24
CA GLN A 17 60.10 -35.70 -31.10
C GLN A 17 59.37 -36.75 -30.25
N ILE A 18 58.70 -37.72 -30.87
CA ILE A 18 58.02 -38.81 -30.17
C ILE A 18 59.01 -39.69 -29.40
N SER A 19 60.19 -39.98 -29.97
CA SER A 19 61.23 -40.75 -29.28
C SER A 19 61.77 -40.02 -28.04
N VAL A 20 61.90 -38.69 -28.11
CA VAL A 20 62.32 -37.86 -26.97
C VAL A 20 61.26 -37.89 -25.87
N ILE A 21 59.98 -37.72 -26.22
CA ILE A 21 58.87 -37.76 -25.26
C ILE A 21 58.74 -39.15 -24.61
N ALA A 22 58.88 -40.23 -25.37
CA ALA A 22 58.85 -41.59 -24.83
C ALA A 22 59.98 -41.85 -23.83
N LYS A 23 61.19 -41.32 -24.10
CA LYS A 23 62.33 -41.41 -23.16
C LYS A 23 62.13 -40.58 -21.90
N GLU A 24 61.40 -39.46 -21.97
CA GLU A 24 61.09 -38.67 -20.77
C GLU A 24 59.94 -39.29 -19.96
N LEU A 25 58.99 -39.99 -20.61
CA LEU A 25 57.98 -40.80 -19.93
C LEU A 25 58.56 -42.03 -19.21
N GLU A 26 59.64 -42.62 -19.71
CA GLU A 26 60.34 -43.74 -19.05
C GLU A 26 61.16 -43.32 -17.82
N LYS A 27 61.48 -42.03 -17.66
CA LYS A 27 62.28 -41.53 -16.53
C LYS A 27 61.47 -41.19 -15.28
N ASP A 28 60.15 -41.06 -15.39
CA ASP A 28 59.30 -40.62 -14.28
C ASP A 28 58.64 -41.78 -13.50
N ASP A 29 58.94 -43.03 -13.84
CA ASP A 29 58.44 -44.21 -13.12
C ASP A 29 59.56 -45.18 -12.69
N THR A 30 59.71 -45.37 -11.36
CA THR A 30 60.45 -46.46 -10.70
C THR A 30 60.00 -46.56 -9.22
N PRO A 31 59.83 -47.74 -8.56
CA PRO A 31 59.54 -49.11 -9.05
C PRO A 31 58.55 -49.96 -8.18
N ARG A 32 58.04 -51.08 -8.74
CA ARG A 32 57.77 -52.46 -8.17
C ARG A 32 56.57 -53.12 -8.90
N THR A 33 56.51 -54.38 -9.32
CA THR A 33 57.15 -55.65 -8.90
C THR A 33 57.18 -56.63 -10.09
N GLN A 34 58.18 -57.51 -10.06
CA GLN A 34 58.53 -58.57 -11.01
C GLN A 34 57.55 -59.77 -11.04
N ALA A 35 57.48 -60.43 -12.20
CA ALA A 35 57.15 -61.84 -12.52
C ALA A 35 56.37 -61.81 -13.85
N GLU A 36 56.74 -62.44 -14.97
CA GLU A 36 57.44 -63.68 -15.20
C GLU A 36 58.11 -63.66 -16.58
N LEU A 37 59.21 -64.39 -16.66
CA LEU A 37 60.06 -64.62 -17.81
C LEU A 37 59.43 -65.69 -18.72
N SER A 38 59.36 -65.48 -20.04
CA SER A 38 59.81 -66.50 -21.02
C SER A 38 59.70 -66.07 -22.50
N ALA A 39 60.88 -66.03 -23.11
CA ALA A 39 61.22 -66.51 -24.45
C ALA A 39 60.27 -66.21 -25.64
N LYS A 40 60.72 -65.34 -26.56
CA LYS A 40 61.41 -65.78 -27.78
C LYS A 40 62.06 -64.59 -28.49
N LYS A 41 63.36 -64.71 -28.74
CA LYS A 41 64.17 -63.83 -29.57
C LYS A 41 63.91 -64.25 -31.02
N GLU A 42 63.43 -63.35 -31.87
CA GLU A 42 63.63 -63.41 -33.33
C GLU A 42 63.14 -62.11 -33.97
N GLU A 43 64.12 -61.29 -34.32
CA GLU A 43 64.28 -60.52 -35.56
C GLU A 43 63.05 -59.99 -36.33
N LYS A 44 63.27 -58.81 -36.93
CA LYS A 44 62.59 -58.25 -38.13
C LYS A 44 61.53 -57.18 -37.86
N SER A 45 61.94 -55.93 -38.09
CA SER A 45 61.17 -54.87 -38.76
C SER A 45 59.67 -54.87 -38.49
N LYS A 46 59.23 -54.24 -37.39
CA LYS A 46 57.83 -53.85 -37.23
C LYS A 46 57.67 -52.42 -37.68
N THR A 47 57.21 -52.25 -38.92
CA THR A 47 56.52 -51.04 -39.36
C THR A 47 55.48 -50.69 -38.31
N ILE A 48 55.66 -49.57 -37.62
CA ILE A 48 54.69 -49.01 -36.68
C ILE A 48 53.38 -48.88 -37.44
N THR A 49 52.37 -49.66 -37.06
CA THR A 49 51.04 -49.57 -37.67
C THR A 49 50.45 -48.21 -37.34
N THR A 50 49.78 -47.59 -38.31
CA THR A 50 49.14 -46.28 -38.18
C THR A 50 48.21 -46.20 -36.98
N GLU A 51 47.59 -47.32 -36.62
CA GLU A 51 46.71 -47.48 -35.46
C GLU A 51 47.42 -47.28 -34.11
N GLU A 52 48.66 -47.77 -33.96
CA GLU A 52 49.41 -47.60 -32.71
C GLU A 52 49.83 -46.14 -32.50
N LEU A 53 50.26 -45.48 -33.58
CA LEU A 53 50.58 -44.05 -33.57
C LEU A 53 49.34 -43.20 -33.27
N LEU A 54 48.20 -43.52 -33.90
CA LEU A 54 46.93 -42.85 -33.64
C LEU A 54 46.51 -43.00 -32.18
N SER A 55 46.64 -44.21 -31.61
CA SER A 55 46.31 -44.48 -30.21
C SER A 55 47.18 -43.66 -29.23
N LEU A 56 48.47 -43.49 -29.53
CA LEU A 56 49.39 -42.69 -28.73
C LEU A 56 49.08 -41.20 -28.82
N ILE A 57 48.79 -40.69 -30.02
CA ILE A 57 48.39 -39.29 -30.22
C ILE A 57 47.07 -39.01 -29.50
N GLN A 58 46.08 -39.90 -29.63
CA GLN A 58 44.80 -39.77 -28.93
C GLN A 58 45.00 -39.78 -27.42
N LYS A 59 45.85 -40.67 -26.90
CA LYS A 59 46.19 -40.73 -25.47
C LYS A 59 46.87 -39.45 -24.99
N ALA A 60 47.78 -38.87 -25.77
CA ALA A 60 48.44 -37.61 -25.46
C ALA A 60 47.46 -36.43 -25.44
N ILE A 61 46.56 -36.33 -26.43
CA ILE A 61 45.51 -35.31 -26.50
C ILE A 61 44.57 -35.42 -25.29
N ILE A 62 44.13 -36.63 -24.94
CA ILE A 62 43.27 -36.87 -23.78
C ILE A 62 43.98 -36.51 -22.48
N TYR A 63 45.27 -36.85 -22.34
CA TYR A 63 46.05 -36.50 -21.16
C TYR A 63 46.21 -34.98 -21.01
N SER A 64 46.58 -34.29 -22.09
CA SER A 64 46.74 -32.83 -22.09
C SER A 64 45.43 -32.11 -21.78
N THR A 65 44.34 -32.49 -22.46
CA THR A 65 43.01 -31.92 -22.21
C THR A 65 42.56 -32.18 -20.77
N LYS A 66 42.72 -33.41 -20.26
CA LYS A 66 42.42 -33.73 -18.87
C LYS A 66 43.19 -32.83 -17.91
N LYS A 67 44.49 -32.61 -18.12
CA LYS A 67 45.30 -31.74 -17.26
C LYS A 67 44.80 -30.29 -17.25
N GLU A 68 44.54 -29.72 -18.42
CA GLU A 68 43.98 -28.36 -18.55
C GLU A 68 42.61 -28.24 -17.85
N PHE A 69 41.73 -29.22 -18.04
CA PHE A 69 40.44 -29.25 -17.35
C PHE A 69 40.57 -29.41 -15.84
N GLN A 70 41.47 -30.28 -15.37
CA GLN A 70 41.73 -30.47 -13.94
C GLN A 70 42.23 -29.18 -13.28
N GLN A 71 42.97 -28.34 -14.00
CA GLN A 71 43.42 -27.03 -13.51
C GLN A 71 42.32 -25.95 -13.61
N ALA A 72 41.50 -25.96 -14.65
CA ALA A 72 40.44 -24.97 -14.84
C ALA A 72 39.23 -25.17 -13.90
N ILE A 73 38.86 -26.42 -13.60
CA ILE A 73 37.73 -26.75 -12.71
C ILE A 73 37.83 -26.06 -11.33
N PRO A 74 38.93 -26.15 -10.56
CA PRO A 74 39.01 -25.51 -9.26
C PRO A 74 39.03 -23.98 -9.34
N LEU A 75 39.60 -23.39 -10.40
CA LEU A 75 39.60 -21.95 -10.64
C LEU A 75 38.17 -21.43 -10.88
N ILE A 76 37.39 -22.15 -11.68
CA ILE A 76 35.98 -21.85 -11.95
C ILE A 76 35.14 -22.02 -10.66
N GLN A 77 35.44 -23.04 -9.86
CA GLN A 77 34.74 -23.24 -8.59
C GLN A 77 35.04 -22.14 -7.57
N ASN A 78 36.30 -21.69 -7.48
CA ASN A 78 36.70 -20.63 -6.56
C ASN A 78 36.10 -19.29 -6.98
N SER A 79 36.19 -18.93 -8.26
CA SER A 79 35.54 -17.72 -8.78
C SER A 79 34.02 -17.73 -8.59
N LYS A 80 33.36 -18.89 -8.79
CA LYS A 80 31.93 -19.03 -8.48
C LYS A 80 31.62 -18.76 -7.01
N LYS A 81 32.44 -19.26 -6.09
CA LYS A 81 32.26 -19.04 -4.64
C LYS A 81 32.43 -17.56 -4.29
N GLU A 82 33.49 -16.93 -4.80
CA GLU A 82 33.78 -15.51 -4.59
C GLU A 82 32.65 -14.60 -5.11
N LEU A 83 32.11 -14.89 -6.30
CA LEU A 83 30.96 -14.16 -6.84
C LEU A 83 29.70 -14.35 -6.00
N LEU A 84 29.46 -15.55 -5.48
CA LEU A 84 28.29 -15.84 -4.65
C LEU A 84 28.37 -15.11 -3.30
N GLU A 85 29.57 -15.07 -2.72
CA GLU A 85 29.86 -14.31 -1.50
C GLU A 85 29.67 -12.80 -1.74
N GLY A 86 30.23 -12.26 -2.82
CA GLY A 86 30.04 -10.84 -3.18
C GLY A 86 28.58 -10.46 -3.45
N ILE A 87 27.78 -11.35 -4.06
CA ILE A 87 26.34 -11.14 -4.24
C ILE A 87 25.61 -11.15 -2.88
N ASN A 88 25.97 -12.05 -1.98
CA ASN A 88 25.38 -12.12 -0.65
C ASN A 88 25.72 -10.89 0.19
N ASP A 89 26.97 -10.44 0.18
CA ASP A 89 27.41 -9.23 0.88
C ASP A 89 26.70 -8.00 0.35
N LEU A 90 26.61 -7.84 -0.97
CA LEU A 90 25.88 -6.74 -1.60
C LEU A 90 24.39 -6.80 -1.25
N HIS A 91 23.79 -7.99 -1.18
CA HIS A 91 22.41 -8.16 -0.75
C HIS A 91 22.22 -7.76 0.73
N ILE A 92 23.17 -8.08 1.62
CA ILE A 92 23.16 -7.68 3.03
C ILE A 92 23.29 -6.16 3.14
N ASP A 93 24.23 -5.54 2.45
CA ASP A 93 24.41 -4.09 2.42
C ASP A 93 23.17 -3.37 1.90
N LEU A 94 22.59 -3.87 0.81
CA LEU A 94 21.37 -3.31 0.23
C LEU A 94 20.18 -3.49 1.19
N LYS A 95 20.10 -4.60 1.93
CA LYS A 95 19.11 -4.80 2.99
C LYS A 95 19.30 -3.81 4.15
N ASN A 96 20.53 -3.54 4.55
CA ASN A 96 20.87 -2.57 5.60
C ASN A 96 20.55 -1.13 5.16
N LEU A 97 20.81 -0.79 3.89
CA LEU A 97 20.46 0.50 3.26
C LEU A 97 18.94 0.64 3.04
N LYS A 98 18.23 -0.47 2.77
CA LYS A 98 16.77 -0.52 2.60
C LYS A 98 16.00 -0.48 3.93
N CYS A 99 16.62 0.02 5.00
CA CYS A 99 15.89 0.63 6.11
C CYS A 99 15.24 1.96 5.69
N TYR A 100 14.42 1.92 4.64
CA TYR A 100 13.49 3.01 4.36
C TYR A 100 12.44 2.96 5.47
N PRO A 101 12.15 4.07 6.17
CA PRO A 101 11.01 4.09 7.07
C PRO A 101 9.80 3.79 6.18
N ASN A 102 9.18 2.63 6.42
CA ASN A 102 7.85 2.35 5.90
C ASN A 102 7.01 3.55 6.35
N LYS A 103 6.74 4.48 5.44
CA LYS A 103 5.76 5.52 5.65
C LYS A 103 4.46 4.75 5.60
N ASN A 104 4.07 4.21 6.76
CA ASN A 104 2.75 3.67 7.02
C ASN A 104 1.82 4.66 6.34
N LYS A 105 1.12 4.24 5.28
CA LYS A 105 0.03 5.02 4.72
C LYS A 105 -0.98 5.10 5.85
N LYS A 106 -0.82 6.11 6.71
CA LYS A 106 -1.65 6.32 7.90
C LYS A 106 -3.01 6.70 7.36
N ASN A 107 -3.84 5.71 7.06
CA ASN A 107 -5.29 5.68 7.21
C ASN A 107 -5.94 7.06 7.28
N THR A 108 -5.76 7.87 6.24
CA THR A 108 -6.36 9.19 6.11
C THR A 108 -7.87 9.05 5.93
N GLU A 109 -8.32 7.96 5.29
CA GLU A 109 -9.73 7.66 5.09
C GLU A 109 -10.49 7.42 6.40
N ILE A 110 -9.87 6.72 7.37
CA ILE A 110 -10.53 6.40 8.65
C ILE A 110 -10.67 7.65 9.52
N ASN A 111 -9.70 8.57 9.45
CA ASN A 111 -9.75 9.82 10.19
C ASN A 111 -10.78 10.79 9.59
N ASN A 112 -10.89 10.83 8.25
CA ASN A 112 -11.88 11.66 7.56
C ASN A 112 -13.32 11.27 7.90
N PHE A 113 -13.62 9.97 7.99
CA PHE A 113 -14.97 9.51 8.37
C PHE A 113 -15.34 9.89 9.81
N LYS A 114 -14.41 9.74 10.75
CA LYS A 114 -14.63 10.14 12.15
C LYS A 114 -14.81 11.65 12.28
N LEU A 115 -13.98 12.45 11.62
CA LEU A 115 -14.09 13.91 11.61
C LEU A 115 -15.40 14.39 10.98
N TRP A 116 -15.85 13.77 9.89
CA TRP A 116 -17.14 14.07 9.28
C TRP A 116 -18.31 13.78 10.21
N LYS A 117 -18.27 12.66 10.95
CA LYS A 117 -19.30 12.33 11.95
C LYS A 117 -19.33 13.33 13.11
N ILE A 118 -18.17 13.71 13.64
CA ILE A 118 -18.08 14.73 14.70
C ILE A 118 -18.60 16.08 14.18
N GLY A 119 -18.20 16.50 12.98
CA GLY A 119 -18.67 17.74 12.36
C GLY A 119 -20.19 17.74 12.18
N SER A 120 -20.75 16.64 11.69
CA SER A 120 -22.20 16.49 11.53
C SER A 120 -22.96 16.63 12.84
N ILE A 121 -22.47 16.05 13.95
CA ILE A 121 -23.10 16.18 15.26
C ILE A 121 -23.07 17.64 15.75
N ILE A 122 -21.95 18.35 15.56
CA ILE A 122 -21.81 19.75 15.96
C ILE A 122 -22.80 20.63 15.20
N VAL A 123 -22.91 20.47 13.87
CA VAL A 123 -23.88 21.21 13.06
C VAL A 123 -25.31 20.91 13.51
N PHE A 124 -25.62 19.65 13.81
CA PHE A 124 -26.96 19.27 14.27
C PHE A 124 -27.31 19.91 15.62
N MET A 125 -26.36 19.94 16.55
CA MET A 125 -26.54 20.61 17.85
C MET A 125 -26.72 22.13 17.70
N LEU A 126 -25.94 22.77 16.83
CA LEU A 126 -26.11 24.18 16.49
C LEU A 126 -27.49 24.46 15.89
N LEU A 127 -27.96 23.62 14.97
CA LEU A 127 -29.28 23.75 14.37
C LEU A 127 -30.38 23.63 15.42
N LEU A 128 -30.30 22.62 16.29
CA LEU A 128 -31.26 22.46 17.40
C LEU A 128 -31.25 23.68 18.33
N PHE A 129 -30.06 24.19 18.67
CA PHE A 129 -29.94 25.40 19.48
C PHE A 129 -30.60 26.61 18.81
N CYS A 130 -30.34 26.86 17.52
CA CYS A 130 -30.98 27.93 16.77
C CYS A 130 -32.52 27.79 16.76
N VAL A 131 -33.03 26.58 16.54
CA VAL A 131 -34.48 26.32 16.56
C VAL A 131 -35.07 26.62 17.93
N ILE A 132 -34.39 26.25 19.02
CA ILE A 132 -34.85 26.54 20.39
C ILE A 132 -34.89 28.04 20.62
N VAL A 133 -33.84 28.78 20.25
CA VAL A 133 -33.78 30.24 20.40
C VAL A 133 -34.92 30.91 19.63
N LEU A 134 -35.09 30.57 18.36
CA LEU A 134 -36.19 31.09 17.52
C LEU A 134 -37.56 30.77 18.12
N LYS A 135 -37.73 29.57 18.67
CA LYS A 135 -38.98 29.16 19.30
C LYS A 135 -39.26 29.96 20.58
N VAL A 136 -38.25 30.21 21.42
CA VAL A 136 -38.38 31.06 22.61
C VAL A 136 -38.74 32.49 22.21
N GLU A 137 -38.07 33.04 21.20
CA GLU A 137 -38.37 34.37 20.68
C GLU A 137 -39.80 34.45 20.13
N ASN A 138 -40.21 33.49 19.31
CA ASN A 138 -41.57 33.42 18.79
C ASN A 138 -42.62 33.32 19.91
N TYR A 139 -42.35 32.56 20.98
CA TYR A 139 -43.23 32.55 22.15
C TYR A 139 -43.30 33.89 22.86
N ARG A 140 -42.17 34.61 23.00
CA ARG A 140 -42.16 35.95 23.60
C ARG A 140 -42.97 36.95 22.77
N LEU A 141 -42.85 36.90 21.45
CA LEU A 141 -43.65 37.76 20.56
C LEU A 141 -45.14 37.42 20.68
N SER A 142 -45.50 36.13 20.65
CA SER A 142 -46.90 35.71 20.79
C SER A 142 -47.51 36.07 22.15
N ASP A 143 -46.73 35.94 23.23
CA ASP A 143 -47.17 36.33 24.56
C ASP A 143 -47.34 37.86 24.67
N SER A 144 -46.46 38.64 24.03
CA SER A 144 -46.57 40.10 23.96
C SER A 144 -47.78 40.57 23.16
N ASP A 145 -48.08 39.92 22.03
CA ASP A 145 -49.28 40.18 21.22
C ASP A 145 -50.55 39.93 22.04
N LEU A 146 -50.61 38.75 22.69
CA LEU A 146 -51.76 38.38 23.52
C LEU A 146 -51.96 39.35 24.68
N LYS A 147 -50.88 39.79 25.33
CA LYS A 147 -50.93 40.79 26.41
C LYS A 147 -51.55 42.09 25.94
N PHE A 148 -51.12 42.60 24.78
CA PHE A 148 -51.66 43.84 24.23
C PHE A 148 -53.14 43.72 23.87
N ARG A 149 -53.52 42.65 23.16
CA ARG A 149 -54.91 42.39 22.77
C ARG A 149 -55.84 42.21 23.97
N TYR A 150 -55.38 41.53 25.02
CA TYR A 150 -56.14 41.35 26.26
C TYR A 150 -56.38 42.67 27.01
N ILE A 151 -55.35 43.53 27.09
CA ILE A 151 -55.53 44.88 27.68
C ILE A 151 -56.51 45.70 26.83
N HIS A 152 -56.45 45.56 25.51
CA HIS A 152 -57.35 46.26 24.59
C HIS A 152 -58.80 45.78 24.71
N SER A 153 -59.05 44.46 24.76
CA SER A 153 -60.41 43.90 24.93
C SER A 153 -61.07 44.35 26.23
N ASN A 154 -60.28 44.55 27.28
CA ASN A 154 -60.77 44.99 28.58
C ASN A 154 -60.96 46.52 28.68
N ARG A 155 -60.77 47.28 27.58
CA ARG A 155 -60.81 48.75 27.53
C ARG A 155 -59.77 49.41 28.45
N GLY A 156 -58.62 48.77 28.60
CA GLY A 156 -57.57 49.16 29.55
C GLY A 156 -57.61 48.33 30.84
N VAL A 157 -56.56 48.46 31.65
CA VAL A 157 -56.41 47.73 32.92
C VAL A 157 -55.87 48.68 34.00
N ASN A 158 -56.29 48.48 35.25
CA ASN A 158 -55.73 49.22 36.38
C ASN A 158 -54.31 48.74 36.71
N SER A 159 -53.57 49.51 37.51
CA SER A 159 -52.19 49.18 37.90
C SER A 159 -52.05 47.79 38.55
N THR A 160 -53.02 47.40 39.39
CA THR A 160 -53.04 46.09 40.05
C THR A 160 -53.27 44.95 39.06
N ASP A 161 -54.19 45.13 38.12
CA ASP A 161 -54.50 44.12 37.10
C ASP A 161 -53.34 43.97 36.10
N LEU A 162 -52.68 45.09 35.76
CA LEU A 162 -51.48 45.09 34.94
C LEU A 162 -50.34 44.31 35.60
N GLN A 163 -50.16 44.47 36.92
CA GLN A 163 -49.17 43.71 37.70
C GLN A 163 -49.52 42.22 37.76
N ASN A 164 -50.80 41.87 37.86
CA ASN A 164 -51.25 40.48 37.82
C ASN A 164 -50.99 39.83 36.46
N ILE A 165 -51.27 40.54 35.36
CA ILE A 165 -50.94 40.09 34.00
C ILE A 165 -49.43 39.91 33.84
N GLU A 166 -48.62 40.88 34.27
CA GLU A 166 -47.17 40.77 34.26
C GLU A 166 -46.69 39.53 35.03
N THR A 167 -47.29 39.25 36.18
CA THR A 167 -46.99 38.08 37.00
C THR A 167 -47.33 36.79 36.25
N ILE A 168 -48.49 36.71 35.61
CA ILE A 168 -48.96 35.54 34.85
C ILE A 168 -48.07 35.24 33.63
N PHE A 169 -47.48 36.25 33.00
CA PHE A 169 -46.63 36.07 31.81
C PHE A 169 -45.13 35.93 32.13
N HIS A 170 -44.62 36.61 33.16
CA HIS A 170 -43.19 36.71 33.43
C HIS A 170 -42.73 36.03 34.74
N ILE A 171 -43.46 36.20 35.85
CA ILE A 171 -43.01 35.74 37.18
C ILE A 171 -43.44 34.29 37.45
N SER A 172 -44.70 33.97 37.20
CA SER A 172 -45.30 32.65 37.42
C SER A 172 -46.14 32.27 36.22
N ARG A 173 -45.44 31.79 35.17
CA ARG A 173 -46.06 31.46 33.89
C ARG A 173 -47.15 30.40 34.02
N ASN A 174 -48.39 30.84 34.13
CA ASN A 174 -49.54 29.95 34.31
C ASN A 174 -50.23 29.70 32.96
N LYS A 175 -49.96 28.53 32.38
CA LYS A 175 -50.49 28.14 31.06
C LYS A 175 -52.01 28.07 31.00
N GLU A 176 -52.67 27.72 32.11
CA GLU A 176 -54.14 27.67 32.19
C GLU A 176 -54.72 29.07 32.10
N LEU A 177 -54.14 30.03 32.86
CA LEU A 177 -54.58 31.43 32.84
C LEU A 177 -54.26 32.13 31.51
N ILE A 178 -53.11 31.85 30.90
CA ILE A 178 -52.79 32.37 29.56
C ILE A 178 -53.79 31.84 28.53
N LYS A 179 -54.23 30.57 28.67
CA LYS A 179 -55.23 29.97 27.79
C LYS A 179 -56.62 30.57 28.00
N SER A 180 -57.00 30.90 29.24
CA SER A 180 -58.27 31.60 29.49
C SER A 180 -58.23 33.00 28.90
N MET A 181 -57.15 33.77 29.13
CA MET A 181 -56.98 35.09 28.53
C MET A 181 -57.07 35.07 27.01
N ARG A 182 -56.50 34.04 26.35
CA ARG A 182 -56.64 33.87 24.90
C ARG A 182 -58.09 33.68 24.47
N LYS A 183 -58.86 32.86 25.19
CA LYS A 183 -60.28 32.65 24.89
C LYS A 183 -61.09 33.93 25.08
N ASP A 184 -60.81 34.68 26.14
CA ASP A 184 -61.49 35.95 26.41
C ASP A 184 -61.26 36.96 25.26
N VAL A 185 -60.03 37.04 24.75
CA VAL A 185 -59.69 37.85 23.57
C VAL A 185 -60.40 37.35 22.31
N GLU A 186 -60.35 36.04 22.05
CA GLU A 186 -60.99 35.44 20.86
C GLU A 186 -62.52 35.67 20.86
N GLU A 187 -63.17 35.55 22.02
CA GLU A 187 -64.60 35.81 22.16
C GLU A 187 -64.93 37.29 21.95
N TYR A 188 -64.12 38.20 22.49
CA TYR A 188 -64.28 39.63 22.27
C TYR A 188 -64.14 40.01 20.79
N GLU A 189 -63.10 39.51 20.12
CA GLU A 189 -62.86 39.81 18.70
C GLU A 189 -63.93 39.22 17.79
N LEU A 190 -64.45 38.05 18.12
CA LEU A 190 -65.56 37.43 17.40
C LEU A 190 -66.82 38.27 17.51
N LYS A 191 -67.19 38.72 18.71
CA LYS A 191 -68.33 39.63 18.93
C LYS A 191 -68.13 40.96 18.22
N ALA A 192 -66.95 41.57 18.32
CA ALA A 192 -66.64 42.81 17.62
C ALA A 192 -66.78 42.66 16.10
N LYS A 193 -66.36 41.51 15.55
CA LYS A 193 -66.52 41.21 14.12
C LYS A 193 -67.98 41.05 13.72
N GLU A 194 -68.78 40.32 14.51
CA GLU A 194 -70.22 40.16 14.27
C GLU A 194 -70.96 41.50 14.33
N GLU A 195 -70.63 42.36 15.29
CA GLU A 195 -71.19 43.72 15.39
C GLU A 195 -70.83 44.57 14.18
N LEU A 196 -69.57 44.51 13.71
CA LEU A 196 -69.14 45.23 12.52
C LEU A 196 -69.88 44.74 11.26
N VAL A 197 -70.01 43.43 11.08
CA VAL A 197 -70.73 42.82 9.96
C VAL A 197 -72.21 43.20 10.00
N SER A 198 -72.86 43.12 11.17
CA SER A 198 -74.26 43.52 11.35
C SER A 198 -74.47 45.01 11.05
N LYS A 199 -73.54 45.87 11.48
CA LYS A 199 -73.55 47.31 11.20
C LYS A 199 -73.27 47.65 9.74
N GLU A 200 -72.47 46.84 9.05
CA GLU A 200 -72.23 46.95 7.61
C GLU A 200 -73.50 46.60 6.82
N THR A 201 -74.12 45.45 7.14
CA THR A 201 -75.39 45.00 6.55
C THR A 201 -76.52 46.00 6.81
N SER A 202 -76.57 46.61 8.00
CA SER A 202 -77.57 47.64 8.32
C SER A 202 -77.33 48.99 7.61
N ARG A 203 -76.09 49.27 7.18
CA ARG A 203 -75.75 50.46 6.39
C ARG A 203 -76.00 50.28 4.89
N ASN A 204 -76.05 49.04 4.41
CA ASN A 204 -76.37 48.73 3.02
C ASN A 204 -77.56 47.76 2.93
N PRO A 205 -78.79 48.22 3.21
CA PRO A 205 -79.94 47.32 3.25
C PRO A 205 -80.32 46.73 1.89
N GLU A 206 -79.82 47.22 0.74
CA GLU A 206 -80.12 46.66 -0.57
C GLU A 206 -78.99 46.88 -1.60
N GLN A 207 -78.42 45.76 -2.06
CA GLN A 207 -78.11 45.56 -3.48
C GLN A 207 -78.54 44.14 -3.87
#